data_AF-A0A3C1RC95-F1
#
_entry.id   AF-A0A3C1RC95-F1
#
_cell.length_a   1.000
_cell.length_b   1.000
_cell.length_c   1.000
_cell.angle_alpha   90.00
_cell.angle_beta   90.00
_cell.angle_gamma   90.00
#
_symmetry.space_group_name_H-M   'P 1'
#
loop_
_entity.id
_entity.type
_entity.pdbx_description
1 polymer ?
#
loop_
_entity_poly.entity_id
_entity_poly.type
_entity_poly.pdbx_seq_one_letter_code
_entity_poly.pdbx_strand_id
1 'polypeptide(L)'
;MKRIFLLLFAFFALPTFSFAQVTKPQKNKKTTAKVVDSVKWRAEHYIVNRDSAYADPRLGLKKLQGGNKRFIEGKSIKPRQNYETIKKLENGQAPFAIIVGCSDSRVPNEMIFDQGLGDLFIIRTAGQVSAAASYGSMEFAVLKLKTKLIVVLGHTECGAVAAAVERPENVPGHIVTLINDIKPAAVKSSHMHGDPVNNAVRQNVIDQVNSLRDLDPILHKKYVDGEILIVGAVYDIHTGKVEFLPETLVNLPKAKK
;
A
#
# COMPACT_ATOMS: atom_id res chain seq x y z
N MET A 1 6.59 -53.82 -65.15
CA MET A 1 5.99 -52.60 -65.76
C MET A 1 5.67 -51.58 -64.67
N LYS A 2 6.56 -50.63 -64.38
CA LYS A 2 6.24 -49.34 -63.74
C LYS A 2 7.25 -48.32 -64.27
N ARG A 3 6.72 -47.27 -64.91
CA ARG A 3 7.45 -46.21 -65.61
C ARG A 3 8.02 -45.19 -64.61
N ILE A 4 9.23 -44.75 -64.91
CA ILE A 4 9.99 -43.67 -64.27
C ILE A 4 9.30 -42.32 -64.55
N PHE A 5 9.17 -41.47 -63.53
CA PHE A 5 8.86 -40.04 -63.70
C PHE A 5 9.99 -39.23 -63.06
N LEU A 6 10.69 -38.47 -63.90
CA LEU A 6 11.76 -37.54 -63.56
C LEU A 6 11.10 -36.17 -63.27
N LEU A 7 11.31 -35.60 -62.09
CA LEU A 7 10.85 -34.24 -61.74
C LEU A 7 12.09 -33.36 -61.52
N LEU A 8 12.37 -32.50 -62.52
CA LEU A 8 13.31 -31.37 -62.41
C LEU A 8 12.68 -30.27 -61.55
N PHE A 9 13.35 -29.86 -60.47
CA PHE A 9 13.09 -28.58 -59.79
C PHE A 9 14.16 -27.57 -60.20
N ALA A 10 13.74 -26.54 -60.95
CA ALA A 10 14.57 -25.40 -61.31
C ALA A 10 14.60 -24.39 -60.16
N PHE A 11 15.80 -24.02 -59.71
CA PHE A 11 16.06 -22.93 -58.77
C PHE A 11 15.81 -21.59 -59.47
N PHE A 12 14.81 -20.82 -59.01
CA PHE A 12 14.66 -19.40 -59.36
C PHE A 12 15.27 -18.55 -58.22
N ALA A 13 16.38 -17.88 -58.51
CA ALA A 13 16.95 -16.85 -57.65
C ALA A 13 16.19 -15.53 -57.87
N LEU A 14 15.55 -15.01 -56.82
CA LEU A 14 14.96 -13.67 -56.78
C LEU A 14 15.99 -12.65 -56.26
N PRO A 15 16.17 -11.48 -56.90
CA PRO A 15 17.10 -10.47 -56.43
C PRO A 15 16.53 -9.71 -55.23
N THR A 16 17.37 -9.55 -54.20
CA THR A 16 17.08 -8.77 -53.00
C THR A 16 17.12 -7.27 -53.29
N PHE A 17 15.95 -6.63 -53.33
CA PHE A 17 15.86 -5.17 -53.28
C PHE A 17 16.08 -4.69 -51.84
N SER A 18 17.28 -4.19 -51.56
CA SER A 18 17.61 -3.51 -50.31
C SER A 18 17.13 -2.05 -50.38
N PHE A 19 15.98 -1.75 -49.78
CA PHE A 19 15.51 -0.38 -49.60
C PHE A 19 16.30 0.27 -48.45
N ALA A 20 17.30 1.08 -48.79
CA ALA A 20 17.96 1.96 -47.84
C ALA A 20 17.01 3.10 -47.46
N GLN A 21 16.36 3.00 -46.29
CA GLN A 21 15.66 4.13 -45.69
C GLN A 21 16.67 5.12 -45.13
N VAL A 22 16.76 6.29 -45.77
CA VAL A 22 17.44 7.47 -45.23
C VAL A 22 16.67 7.94 -43.99
N THR A 23 17.20 7.64 -42.80
CA THR A 23 16.64 8.16 -41.54
C THR A 23 17.04 9.62 -41.38
N LYS A 24 16.05 10.52 -41.33
CA LYS A 24 16.27 11.92 -40.92
C LYS A 24 16.77 11.93 -39.48
N PRO A 25 17.76 12.78 -39.12
CA PRO A 25 18.23 12.88 -37.75
C PRO A 25 17.11 13.47 -36.88
N GLN A 26 16.55 12.65 -35.99
CA GLN A 26 15.68 13.13 -34.92
C GLN A 26 16.51 14.03 -34.00
N LYS A 27 16.13 15.32 -33.94
CA LYS A 27 16.62 16.24 -32.92
C LYS A 27 16.31 15.65 -31.55
N ASN A 28 17.36 15.22 -30.86
CA ASN A 28 17.30 14.73 -29.49
C ASN A 28 16.79 15.86 -28.57
N LYS A 29 15.48 15.88 -28.30
CA LYS A 29 14.93 16.67 -27.19
C LYS A 29 15.46 16.02 -25.91
N LYS A 30 16.49 16.63 -25.31
CA LYS A 30 16.86 16.42 -23.92
C LYS A 30 15.66 16.83 -23.05
N THR A 31 14.73 15.92 -22.83
CA THR A 31 13.63 16.07 -21.88
C THR A 31 14.20 15.96 -20.47
N THR A 32 14.53 17.11 -19.90
CA THR A 32 14.17 17.53 -18.53
C THR A 32 14.11 16.44 -17.43
N ALA A 33 15.20 15.73 -17.19
CA ALA A 33 15.34 14.87 -16.00
C ALA A 33 15.61 15.67 -14.69
N LYS A 34 15.79 17.00 -14.75
CA LYS A 34 16.19 17.83 -13.60
C LYS A 34 15.04 18.41 -12.75
N VAL A 35 13.81 18.41 -13.25
CA VAL A 35 12.69 19.08 -12.54
C VAL A 35 12.09 18.22 -11.42
N VAL A 36 12.22 16.89 -11.52
CA VAL A 36 11.53 15.94 -10.63
C VAL A 36 12.16 15.86 -9.22
N ASP A 37 13.38 16.36 -9.02
CA ASP A 37 14.09 16.20 -7.73
C ASP A 37 14.85 17.47 -7.28
N SER A 38 14.21 18.63 -7.36
CA SER A 38 14.77 19.88 -6.84
C SER A 38 14.51 20.05 -5.33
N VAL A 39 15.33 20.84 -4.63
CA VAL A 39 15.12 21.17 -3.19
C VAL A 39 13.76 21.82 -2.97
N LYS A 40 13.35 22.72 -3.87
CA LYS A 40 12.02 23.37 -3.86
C LYS A 40 10.90 22.32 -3.99
N TRP A 41 11.04 21.39 -4.93
CA TRP A 41 10.08 20.31 -5.12
C TRP A 41 9.99 19.40 -3.88
N ARG A 42 11.12 19.04 -3.26
CA ARG A 42 11.16 18.25 -2.00
C ARG A 42 10.44 18.95 -0.84
N ALA A 43 10.60 20.27 -0.72
CA ALA A 43 9.93 21.08 0.30
C ALA A 43 8.41 21.16 0.07
N GLU A 44 7.97 21.34 -1.18
CA GLU A 44 6.56 21.48 -1.54
C GLU A 44 5.76 20.16 -1.49
N HIS A 45 6.45 19.01 -1.61
CA HIS A 45 5.83 17.67 -1.68
C HIS A 45 6.12 16.80 -0.44
N TYR A 46 6.49 17.44 0.69
CA TYR A 46 6.64 16.80 2.00
C TYR A 46 7.57 15.59 1.97
N ILE A 47 8.73 15.72 1.33
CA ILE A 47 9.70 14.62 1.24
C ILE A 47 10.43 14.46 2.55
N VAL A 48 9.97 13.48 3.31
CA VAL A 48 10.69 12.92 4.45
C VAL A 48 11.55 11.78 3.94
N ASN A 49 12.85 11.83 4.22
CA ASN A 49 13.77 10.74 3.89
C ASN A 49 13.44 9.50 4.75
N ARG A 50 13.82 8.31 4.28
CA ARG A 50 13.42 7.05 4.93
C ARG A 50 14.00 6.91 6.33
N ASP A 51 15.24 7.33 6.55
CA ASP A 51 15.92 7.12 7.85
C ASP A 51 15.31 7.99 8.95
N SER A 52 14.93 9.23 8.63
CA SER A 52 14.16 10.07 9.55
C SER A 52 12.77 9.51 9.84
N ALA A 53 12.10 8.97 8.83
CA ALA A 53 10.81 8.29 9.00
C ALA A 53 10.91 7.01 9.84
N TYR A 54 12.03 6.28 9.74
CA TYR A 54 12.32 5.10 10.55
C TYR A 54 12.63 5.47 12.00
N ALA A 55 13.36 6.58 12.21
CA ALA A 55 13.74 7.06 13.53
C ALA A 55 12.55 7.61 14.32
N ASP A 56 11.65 8.36 13.68
CA ASP A 56 10.49 9.00 14.30
C ASP A 56 9.18 8.63 13.58
N PRO A 57 8.23 7.95 14.25
CA PRO A 57 6.96 7.55 13.64
C PRO A 57 6.09 8.73 13.21
N ARG A 58 6.28 9.94 13.77
CA ARG A 58 5.57 11.15 13.31
C ARG A 58 6.10 11.61 11.96
N LEU A 59 7.40 11.48 11.72
CA LEU A 59 7.99 11.71 10.41
C LEU A 59 7.60 10.59 9.45
N GLY A 60 7.48 9.35 9.91
CA GLY A 60 6.87 8.24 9.15
C GLY A 60 5.47 8.56 8.66
N LEU A 61 4.61 9.11 9.54
CA LEU A 61 3.25 9.51 9.18
C LEU A 61 3.25 10.61 8.10
N LYS A 62 4.06 11.65 8.29
CA LYS A 62 4.23 12.72 7.28
C LYS A 62 4.75 12.19 5.95
N LYS A 63 5.65 11.20 5.98
CA LYS A 63 6.18 10.53 4.78
C LYS A 63 5.09 9.84 3.98
N LEU A 64 4.19 9.12 4.65
CA LEU A 64 3.04 8.46 4.01
C LEU A 64 2.07 9.50 3.43
N GLN A 65 1.74 10.54 4.20
CA GLN A 65 0.87 11.64 3.74
C GLN A 65 1.43 12.35 2.49
N GLY A 66 2.72 12.71 2.52
CA GLY A 66 3.39 13.31 1.37
C GLY A 66 3.47 12.36 0.18
N GLY A 67 3.65 11.06 0.44
CA GLY A 67 3.63 10.02 -0.58
C GLY A 67 2.29 9.88 -1.29
N ASN A 68 1.19 9.79 -0.53
CA ASN A 68 -0.15 9.76 -1.12
C ASN A 68 -0.50 11.04 -1.86
N LYS A 69 -0.07 12.21 -1.36
CA LYS A 69 -0.21 13.47 -2.07
C LYS A 69 0.48 13.43 -3.45
N ARG A 70 1.70 12.89 -3.53
CA ARG A 70 2.39 12.72 -4.83
C ARG A 70 1.68 11.75 -5.75
N PHE A 71 1.13 10.67 -5.20
CA PHE A 71 0.36 9.69 -5.97
C PHE A 71 -0.87 10.32 -6.63
N ILE A 72 -1.72 11.02 -5.87
CA ILE A 72 -2.94 11.65 -6.41
C ILE A 72 -2.66 12.82 -7.38
N GLU A 73 -1.50 13.47 -7.25
CA GLU A 73 -1.09 14.55 -8.16
C GLU A 73 -0.40 14.02 -9.43
N GLY A 74 -0.23 12.71 -9.59
CA GLY A 74 0.51 12.13 -10.72
C GLY A 74 2.01 12.44 -10.72
N LYS A 75 2.59 12.73 -9.54
CA LYS A 75 3.99 13.12 -9.33
C LYS A 75 4.78 12.09 -8.50
N SER A 76 4.35 10.83 -8.51
CA SER A 76 5.05 9.73 -7.85
C SER A 76 6.52 9.67 -8.29
N ILE A 77 7.42 9.55 -7.31
CA ILE A 77 8.86 9.38 -7.58
C ILE A 77 9.28 7.92 -7.64
N LYS A 78 8.41 6.99 -7.24
CA LYS A 78 8.64 5.54 -7.31
C LYS A 78 9.99 5.16 -6.67
N PRO A 79 10.21 5.54 -5.40
CA PRO A 79 11.52 5.41 -4.79
C PRO A 79 11.86 3.93 -4.63
N ARG A 80 13.13 3.53 -4.78
CA ARG A 80 13.58 2.17 -4.40
C ARG A 80 12.86 1.02 -5.15
N GLN A 81 12.52 1.23 -6.42
CA GLN A 81 11.87 0.22 -7.28
C GLN A 81 12.81 -0.28 -8.40
N ASN A 82 14.11 -0.40 -8.11
CA ASN A 82 15.14 -0.83 -9.07
C ASN A 82 15.93 -2.04 -8.58
N TYR A 83 16.66 -2.68 -9.50
CA TYR A 83 17.42 -3.90 -9.24
C TYR A 83 18.52 -3.69 -8.20
N GLU A 84 19.17 -2.53 -8.20
CA GLU A 84 20.22 -2.20 -7.23
C GLU A 84 19.66 -2.16 -5.80
N THR A 85 18.40 -1.73 -5.64
CA THR A 85 17.73 -1.77 -4.34
C THR A 85 17.51 -3.20 -3.87
N ILE A 86 17.12 -4.12 -4.75
CA ILE A 86 16.97 -5.55 -4.42
C ILE A 86 18.28 -6.09 -3.83
N LYS A 87 19.40 -5.80 -4.48
CA LYS A 87 20.73 -6.20 -3.98
C LYS A 87 21.06 -5.61 -2.62
N LYS A 88 20.74 -4.34 -2.38
CA LYS A 88 20.96 -3.70 -1.07
C LYS A 88 20.13 -4.31 0.07
N LEU A 89 18.98 -4.92 -0.25
CA LEU A 89 18.06 -5.50 0.73
C LEU A 89 18.30 -7.00 0.97
N GLU A 90 19.26 -7.62 0.29
CA GLU A 90 19.51 -9.07 0.38
C GLU A 90 19.86 -9.53 1.82
N ASN A 91 20.48 -8.64 2.60
CA ASN A 91 20.95 -8.92 3.95
C ASN A 91 19.99 -8.40 5.05
N GLY A 92 18.85 -7.81 4.69
CA GLY A 92 17.87 -7.36 5.68
C GLY A 92 16.95 -6.24 5.23
N GLN A 93 16.00 -5.90 6.11
CA GLN A 93 14.99 -4.88 5.90
C GLN A 93 14.82 -3.99 7.13
N ALA A 94 14.46 -2.73 6.90
CA ALA A 94 14.19 -1.74 7.95
C ALA A 94 12.99 -0.85 7.54
N PRO A 95 11.78 -1.45 7.47
CA PRO A 95 10.58 -0.71 7.13
C PRO A 95 10.27 0.34 8.21
N PHE A 96 9.87 1.54 7.79
CA PHE A 96 9.55 2.62 8.72
C PHE A 96 8.09 2.59 9.21
N ALA A 97 7.22 1.89 8.49
CA ALA A 97 5.82 1.72 8.85
C ALA A 97 5.32 0.30 8.58
N ILE A 98 4.39 -0.16 9.41
CA ILE A 98 3.54 -1.32 9.19
C ILE A 98 2.22 -0.80 8.62
N ILE A 99 1.73 -1.41 7.53
CA ILE A 99 0.38 -1.14 7.03
C ILE A 99 -0.49 -2.38 7.21
N VAL A 100 -1.53 -2.25 8.01
CA VAL A 100 -2.58 -3.26 8.19
C VAL A 100 -3.73 -2.89 7.25
N GLY A 101 -3.79 -3.52 6.08
CA GLY A 101 -4.66 -3.10 4.99
C GLY A 101 -5.60 -4.20 4.49
N CYS A 102 -6.54 -3.82 3.64
CA CYS A 102 -7.44 -4.77 3.00
C CYS A 102 -6.74 -5.57 1.89
N SER A 103 -7.11 -6.83 1.66
CA SER A 103 -6.68 -7.64 0.51
C SER A 103 -7.22 -7.16 -0.85
N ASP A 104 -8.08 -6.13 -0.88
CA ASP A 104 -8.66 -5.57 -2.11
C ASP A 104 -7.58 -5.19 -3.14
N SER A 105 -7.68 -5.74 -4.36
CA SER A 105 -6.67 -5.56 -5.40
C SER A 105 -6.49 -4.12 -5.87
N ARG A 106 -7.44 -3.24 -5.58
CA ARG A 106 -7.42 -1.80 -5.92
C ARG A 106 -6.65 -0.95 -4.90
N VAL A 107 -6.15 -1.56 -3.81
CA VAL A 107 -5.46 -0.86 -2.71
C VAL A 107 -3.99 -1.31 -2.59
N PRO A 108 -3.13 -1.09 -3.61
CA PRO A 108 -1.71 -1.42 -3.54
C PRO A 108 -0.95 -0.43 -2.63
N ASN A 109 -0.68 -0.81 -1.39
CA ASN A 109 -0.16 0.06 -0.33
C ASN A 109 1.12 0.84 -0.71
N GLU A 110 2.12 0.18 -1.30
CA GLU A 110 3.37 0.82 -1.71
C GLU A 110 3.13 1.88 -2.80
N MET A 111 2.20 1.61 -3.71
CA MET A 111 1.90 2.51 -4.82
C MET A 111 1.11 3.73 -4.34
N ILE A 112 0.03 3.52 -3.58
CA ILE A 112 -0.83 4.62 -3.11
C ILE A 112 -0.11 5.54 -2.12
N PHE A 113 0.94 5.06 -1.45
CA PHE A 113 1.80 5.87 -0.59
C PHE A 113 3.12 6.27 -1.26
N ASP A 114 3.34 5.97 -2.55
CA ASP A 114 4.58 6.27 -3.28
C ASP A 114 5.85 5.87 -2.52
N GLN A 115 5.89 4.61 -2.08
CA GLN A 115 7.01 3.94 -1.42
C GLN A 115 7.59 2.84 -2.32
N GLY A 116 8.68 2.22 -1.89
CA GLY A 116 9.27 1.08 -2.59
C GLY A 116 9.79 -0.01 -1.66
N LEU A 117 10.73 -0.77 -2.20
CA LEU A 117 11.20 -1.99 -1.54
C LEU A 117 11.85 -1.66 -0.19
N GLY A 118 11.47 -2.43 0.83
CA GLY A 118 11.99 -2.32 2.20
C GLY A 118 11.44 -1.16 3.03
N ASP A 119 10.45 -0.41 2.53
CA ASP A 119 9.88 0.75 3.22
C ASP A 119 8.73 0.41 4.16
N LEU A 120 7.86 -0.48 3.72
CA LEU A 120 6.62 -0.85 4.40
C LEU A 120 6.67 -2.32 4.76
N PHE A 121 6.19 -2.65 5.96
CA PHE A 121 5.87 -4.01 6.36
C PHE A 121 4.36 -4.19 6.23
N ILE A 122 3.91 -5.04 5.31
CA ILE A 122 2.50 -5.04 4.88
C ILE A 122 1.81 -6.32 5.33
N ILE A 123 0.66 -6.16 5.98
CA ILE A 123 -0.22 -7.24 6.42
C ILE A 123 -1.57 -6.98 5.78
N ARG A 124 -2.08 -7.95 5.01
CA ARG A 124 -3.32 -7.79 4.24
C ARG A 124 -4.27 -8.96 4.44
N THR A 125 -5.49 -8.62 4.84
CA THR A 125 -6.63 -9.52 4.99
C THR A 125 -7.89 -8.81 4.49
N ALA A 126 -8.93 -9.53 4.07
CA ALA A 126 -10.18 -8.90 3.64
C ALA A 126 -10.82 -8.11 4.80
N GLY A 127 -11.26 -6.87 4.55
CA GLY A 127 -11.76 -5.96 5.58
C GLY A 127 -10.72 -5.56 6.63
N GLN A 128 -9.44 -5.73 6.29
CA GLN A 128 -8.28 -5.57 7.17
C GLN A 128 -8.43 -6.26 8.54
N VAL A 129 -9.18 -7.37 8.59
CA VAL A 129 -9.43 -8.15 9.82
C VAL A 129 -8.13 -8.73 10.36
N SER A 130 -7.84 -8.47 11.63
CA SER A 130 -6.62 -8.98 12.26
C SER A 130 -6.88 -10.31 12.97
N ALA A 131 -5.94 -11.26 12.83
CA ALA A 131 -5.97 -12.55 13.49
C ALA A 131 -4.60 -12.84 14.14
N ALA A 132 -4.45 -14.01 14.80
CA ALA A 132 -3.22 -14.39 15.50
C ALA A 132 -1.94 -14.20 14.65
N ALA A 133 -1.96 -14.60 13.38
CA ALA A 133 -0.83 -14.40 12.47
C ALA A 133 -0.58 -12.91 12.15
N SER A 134 -1.63 -12.09 12.05
CA SER A 134 -1.52 -10.64 11.89
C SER A 134 -0.84 -10.01 13.11
N TYR A 135 -1.28 -10.37 14.31
CA TYR A 135 -0.70 -9.89 15.58
C TYR A 135 0.77 -10.26 15.70
N GLY A 136 1.11 -11.54 15.50
CA GLY A 136 2.51 -11.99 15.53
C GLY A 136 3.38 -11.28 14.48
N SER A 137 2.83 -10.99 13.30
CA SER A 137 3.54 -10.23 12.26
C SER A 137 3.80 -8.77 12.65
N MET A 138 2.82 -8.11 13.29
CA MET A 138 3.00 -6.75 13.83
C MET A 138 4.05 -6.73 14.93
N GLU A 139 3.96 -7.64 15.90
CA GLU A 139 4.92 -7.74 16.99
C GLU A 139 6.33 -8.06 16.49
N PHE A 140 6.45 -8.94 15.48
CA PHE A 140 7.73 -9.22 14.83
C PHE A 140 8.34 -7.93 14.25
N ALA A 141 7.56 -7.15 13.48
CA ALA A 141 8.04 -5.91 12.90
C ALA A 141 8.42 -4.88 13.97
N VAL A 142 7.62 -4.72 15.03
CA VAL A 142 7.91 -3.81 16.15
C VAL A 142 9.17 -4.25 16.92
N LEU A 143 9.31 -5.54 17.24
CA LEU A 143 10.38 -6.02 18.11
C LEU A 143 11.69 -6.32 17.37
N LYS A 144 11.63 -6.91 16.17
CA LYS A 144 12.81 -7.33 15.40
C LYS A 144 13.24 -6.27 14.39
N LEU A 145 12.30 -5.68 13.66
CA LEU A 145 12.61 -4.67 12.65
C LEU A 145 12.64 -3.24 13.21
N LYS A 146 12.18 -3.06 14.46
CA LYS A 146 12.07 -1.78 15.17
C LYS A 146 11.18 -0.77 14.46
N THR A 147 10.18 -1.25 13.72
CA THR A 147 9.20 -0.41 13.05
C THR A 147 8.34 0.31 14.08
N LYS A 148 8.19 1.63 13.95
CA LYS A 148 7.56 2.46 15.00
C LYS A 148 6.17 3.00 14.65
N LEU A 149 5.74 2.87 13.40
CA LEU A 149 4.44 3.36 12.96
C LEU A 149 3.59 2.17 12.48
N ILE A 150 2.37 2.05 12.99
CA ILE A 150 1.33 1.15 12.48
C ILE A 150 0.20 2.01 11.93
N VAL A 151 -0.17 1.77 10.67
CA VAL A 151 -1.34 2.39 10.03
C VAL A 151 -2.36 1.31 9.70
N VAL A 152 -3.54 1.39 10.32
CA VAL A 152 -4.71 0.61 9.94
C VAL A 152 -5.37 1.33 8.77
N LEU A 153 -5.41 0.69 7.60
CA LEU A 153 -5.90 1.28 6.35
C LEU A 153 -7.14 0.53 5.85
N GLY A 154 -8.30 1.13 6.08
CA GLY A 154 -9.55 0.76 5.40
C GLY A 154 -9.64 1.40 4.01
N HIS A 155 -10.69 1.07 3.27
CA HIS A 155 -11.00 1.75 2.01
C HIS A 155 -12.50 1.83 1.77
N THR A 156 -12.93 2.83 0.99
CA THR A 156 -14.34 2.96 0.56
C THR A 156 -14.78 1.75 -0.26
N GLU A 157 -16.08 1.44 -0.19
CA GLU A 157 -16.68 0.31 -0.92
C GLU A 157 -16.00 -1.06 -0.66
N CYS A 158 -15.64 -1.31 0.60
CA CYS A 158 -15.03 -2.57 0.99
C CYS A 158 -16.04 -3.72 0.99
N GLY A 159 -15.82 -4.75 0.17
CA GLY A 159 -16.74 -5.89 0.04
C GLY A 159 -16.96 -6.68 1.33
N ALA A 160 -15.92 -6.85 2.16
CA ALA A 160 -16.05 -7.53 3.46
C ALA A 160 -16.92 -6.71 4.44
N VAL A 161 -16.78 -5.38 4.41
CA VAL A 161 -17.60 -4.48 5.23
C VAL A 161 -19.03 -4.43 4.71
N ALA A 162 -19.23 -4.38 3.39
CA ALA A 162 -20.56 -4.44 2.79
C ALA A 162 -21.30 -5.71 3.19
N ALA A 163 -20.63 -6.88 3.15
CA ALA A 163 -21.21 -8.13 3.61
C ALA A 163 -21.58 -8.12 5.11
N ALA A 164 -20.80 -7.43 5.94
CA ALA A 164 -21.10 -7.27 7.37
C ALA A 164 -22.26 -6.30 7.65
N VAL A 165 -22.50 -5.34 6.75
CA VAL A 165 -23.68 -4.46 6.77
C VAL A 165 -24.93 -5.23 6.30
N GLU A 166 -24.83 -6.00 5.21
CA GLU A 166 -25.93 -6.77 4.61
C GLU A 166 -26.40 -7.93 5.51
N ARG A 167 -25.47 -8.61 6.19
CA ARG A 167 -25.74 -9.76 7.08
C ARG A 167 -26.50 -10.90 6.38
N PRO A 168 -25.97 -11.46 5.28
CA PRO A 168 -26.60 -12.59 4.61
C PRO A 168 -26.72 -13.82 5.53
N GLU A 169 -27.82 -14.56 5.42
CA GLU A 169 -28.12 -15.71 6.31
C GLU A 169 -27.21 -16.92 6.08
N ASN A 170 -26.84 -17.19 4.82
CA ASN A 170 -26.10 -18.40 4.42
C ASN A 170 -24.70 -18.05 3.91
N VAL A 171 -23.79 -17.69 4.81
CA VAL A 171 -22.40 -17.37 4.47
C VAL A 171 -21.56 -18.65 4.34
N PRO A 172 -20.94 -18.92 3.17
CA PRO A 172 -20.17 -20.15 2.97
C PRO A 172 -18.76 -20.08 3.60
N GLY A 173 -18.32 -21.23 4.12
CA GLY A 173 -16.93 -21.45 4.55
C GLY A 173 -16.44 -20.44 5.59
N HIS A 174 -15.19 -19.99 5.44
CA HIS A 174 -14.55 -19.07 6.39
C HIS A 174 -14.89 -17.59 6.16
N ILE A 175 -15.72 -17.23 5.18
CA ILE A 175 -16.11 -15.83 4.96
C ILE A 175 -16.83 -15.26 6.19
N VAL A 176 -17.57 -16.12 6.92
CA VAL A 176 -18.30 -15.74 8.12
C VAL A 176 -17.39 -15.19 9.22
N THR A 177 -16.12 -15.59 9.27
CA THR A 177 -15.17 -15.07 10.26
C THR A 177 -14.91 -13.59 10.03
N LEU A 178 -14.76 -13.17 8.77
CA LEU A 178 -14.57 -11.78 8.38
C LEU A 178 -15.80 -10.93 8.74
N ILE A 179 -16.98 -11.45 8.39
CA ILE A 179 -18.25 -10.76 8.67
C ILE A 179 -18.45 -10.56 10.17
N ASN A 180 -18.22 -11.61 10.96
CA ASN A 180 -18.41 -11.55 12.41
C ASN A 180 -17.44 -10.58 13.09
N ASP A 181 -16.20 -10.49 12.60
CA ASP A 181 -15.19 -9.56 13.13
C ASP A 181 -15.56 -8.10 12.84
N ILE A 182 -16.14 -7.81 11.67
CA ILE A 182 -16.51 -6.45 11.23
C ILE A 182 -17.89 -6.02 11.72
N LYS A 183 -18.80 -6.96 11.96
CA LYS A 183 -20.21 -6.70 12.34
C LYS A 183 -20.38 -5.70 13.49
N PRO A 184 -19.56 -5.70 14.57
CA PRO A 184 -19.67 -4.69 15.62
C PRO A 184 -19.56 -3.26 15.10
N ALA A 185 -18.64 -2.99 14.16
CA ALA A 185 -18.48 -1.68 13.56
C ALA A 185 -19.70 -1.28 12.73
N ALA A 186 -20.24 -2.21 11.92
CA ALA A 186 -21.46 -1.99 11.14
C ALA A 186 -22.69 -1.69 12.02
N VAL A 187 -22.80 -2.35 13.18
CA VAL A 187 -23.86 -2.06 14.16
C VAL A 187 -23.68 -0.66 14.76
N LYS A 188 -22.48 -0.34 15.24
CA LYS A 188 -22.17 0.95 15.86
C LYS A 188 -22.45 2.13 14.92
N SER A 189 -22.16 1.99 13.63
CA SER A 189 -22.33 3.05 12.64
C SER A 189 -23.71 3.11 11.98
N SER A 190 -24.61 2.17 12.28
CA SER A 190 -25.90 2.01 11.57
C SER A 190 -26.87 3.18 11.68
N HIS A 191 -26.71 4.02 12.70
CA HIS A 191 -27.54 5.20 12.94
C HIS A 191 -26.96 6.48 12.32
N MET A 192 -25.76 6.42 11.73
CA MET A 192 -25.11 7.58 11.11
C MET A 192 -25.75 7.88 9.74
N HIS A 193 -25.89 9.16 9.41
CA HIS A 193 -26.35 9.58 8.08
C HIS A 193 -25.29 9.27 7.00
N GLY A 194 -25.74 9.16 5.74
CA GLY A 194 -24.87 8.90 4.59
C GLY A 194 -24.82 7.44 4.17
N ASP A 195 -23.75 7.05 3.51
CA ASP A 195 -23.58 5.68 3.01
C ASP A 195 -23.26 4.70 4.15
N PRO A 196 -24.10 3.68 4.40
CA PRO A 196 -23.93 2.79 5.55
C PRO A 196 -22.64 1.96 5.49
N VAL A 197 -22.17 1.62 4.29
CA VAL A 197 -20.93 0.84 4.11
C VAL A 197 -19.71 1.69 4.47
N ASN A 198 -19.61 2.91 3.96
CA ASN A 198 -18.50 3.81 4.25
C ASN A 198 -18.49 4.26 5.72
N ASN A 199 -19.67 4.44 6.34
CA ASN A 199 -19.78 4.66 7.78
C ASN A 199 -19.21 3.46 8.56
N ALA A 200 -19.56 2.23 8.16
CA ALA A 200 -19.02 1.02 8.76
C ALA A 200 -17.52 0.83 8.50
N VAL A 201 -17.00 1.23 7.33
CA VAL A 201 -15.56 1.22 7.03
C VAL A 201 -14.81 2.10 8.02
N ARG A 202 -15.25 3.36 8.19
CA ARG A 202 -14.62 4.30 9.13
C ARG A 202 -14.63 3.73 10.54
N GLN A 203 -15.78 3.22 10.99
CA GLN A 203 -15.92 2.63 12.32
C GLN A 203 -15.05 1.38 12.50
N ASN A 204 -14.92 0.53 11.47
CA ASN A 204 -14.07 -0.67 11.52
C ASN A 204 -12.59 -0.28 11.69
N VAL A 205 -12.12 0.75 10.99
CA VAL A 205 -10.75 1.28 11.18
C VAL A 205 -10.55 1.79 12.61
N ILE A 206 -11.49 2.55 13.14
CA ILE A 206 -11.42 3.08 14.52
C ILE A 206 -11.38 1.94 15.54
N ASP A 207 -12.30 0.98 15.41
CA ASP A 207 -12.40 -0.17 16.32
C ASP A 207 -11.11 -1.01 16.30
N GLN A 208 -10.53 -1.25 15.12
CA GLN A 208 -9.27 -1.98 15.01
C GLN A 208 -8.08 -1.21 15.57
N VAL A 209 -8.00 0.11 15.35
CA VAL A 209 -6.96 0.93 15.97
C VAL A 209 -7.02 0.81 17.49
N ASN A 210 -8.21 0.89 18.09
CA ASN A 210 -8.37 0.77 19.53
C ASN A 210 -8.01 -0.64 20.01
N SER A 211 -8.48 -1.68 19.31
CA SER A 211 -8.11 -3.07 19.61
C SER A 211 -6.58 -3.28 19.62
N LEU A 212 -5.85 -2.75 18.63
CA LEU A 212 -4.39 -2.84 18.58
C LEU A 212 -3.69 -2.02 19.67
N ARG A 213 -4.27 -0.89 20.09
CA ARG A 213 -3.75 -0.09 21.20
C ARG A 213 -3.93 -0.79 22.54
N ASP A 214 -4.94 -1.64 22.67
CA ASP A 214 -5.23 -2.41 23.87
C ASP A 214 -4.66 -3.85 23.79
N LEU A 215 -3.90 -4.17 22.73
CA LEU A 215 -3.36 -5.51 22.50
C LEU A 215 -2.07 -5.77 23.30
N ASP A 216 -2.23 -6.43 24.45
CA ASP A 216 -1.15 -6.93 25.28
C ASP A 216 -0.48 -8.22 24.74
N PRO A 217 0.77 -8.50 25.14
CA PRO A 217 1.62 -7.73 26.07
C PRO A 217 2.54 -6.72 25.38
N ILE A 218 2.62 -6.71 24.04
CA ILE A 218 3.64 -5.96 23.30
C ILE A 218 3.11 -4.63 22.78
N LEU A 219 2.06 -4.63 21.94
CA LEU A 219 1.64 -3.42 21.24
C LEU A 219 1.11 -2.37 22.20
N HIS A 220 0.27 -2.78 23.16
CA HIS A 220 -0.26 -1.89 24.19
C HIS A 220 0.86 -1.19 24.96
N LYS A 221 1.79 -1.95 25.53
CA LYS A 221 2.94 -1.41 26.27
C LYS A 221 3.77 -0.45 25.41
N LYS A 222 4.12 -0.85 24.19
CA LYS A 222 4.92 0.00 23.29
C LYS A 222 4.19 1.28 22.88
N TYR A 223 2.87 1.23 22.73
CA TYR A 223 2.05 2.37 22.43
C TYR A 223 1.98 3.33 23.63
N VAL A 224 1.63 2.84 24.82
CA VAL A 224 1.56 3.68 26.05
C VAL A 224 2.91 4.31 26.39
N ASP A 225 4.02 3.59 26.19
CA ASP A 225 5.39 4.10 26.38
C ASP A 225 5.81 5.16 25.33
N GLY A 226 4.99 5.39 24.30
CA GLY A 226 5.28 6.33 23.21
C GLY A 226 6.39 5.89 22.27
N GLU A 227 6.73 4.60 22.27
CA GLU A 227 7.73 4.00 21.37
C GLU A 227 7.18 3.75 19.96
N ILE A 228 5.88 3.45 19.87
CA ILE A 228 5.17 3.29 18.60
C ILE A 228 3.94 4.20 18.52
N LEU A 229 3.50 4.49 17.30
CA LEU A 229 2.20 5.09 17.01
C LEU A 229 1.32 4.10 16.27
N ILE A 230 0.04 4.06 16.63
CA ILE A 230 -0.99 3.29 15.93
C ILE A 230 -2.08 4.29 15.51
N VAL A 231 -2.29 4.44 14.21
CA VAL A 231 -3.22 5.41 13.61
C VAL A 231 -4.10 4.75 12.55
N GLY A 232 -5.25 5.35 12.28
CA GLY A 232 -6.22 4.88 11.29
C GLY A 232 -6.30 5.80 10.08
N ALA A 233 -6.55 5.22 8.92
CA ALA A 233 -6.82 5.93 7.69
C ALA A 233 -7.82 5.19 6.79
N VAL A 234 -8.48 5.93 5.90
CA VAL A 234 -9.36 5.39 4.86
C VAL A 234 -8.86 5.85 3.50
N TYR A 235 -8.65 4.90 2.60
CA TYR A 235 -8.37 5.14 1.19
C TYR A 235 -9.66 5.26 0.39
N ASP A 236 -9.83 6.34 -0.33
CA ASP A 236 -10.92 6.50 -1.30
C ASP A 236 -10.51 5.92 -2.65
N ILE A 237 -11.19 4.85 -3.07
CA ILE A 237 -10.88 4.14 -4.31
C ILE A 237 -11.16 4.96 -5.59
N HIS A 238 -12.00 6.00 -5.51
CA HIS A 238 -12.35 6.84 -6.65
C HIS A 238 -11.35 7.95 -6.89
N THR A 239 -10.83 8.53 -5.80
CA THR A 239 -9.94 9.69 -5.86
C THR A 239 -8.46 9.35 -5.63
N GLY A 240 -8.18 8.16 -5.08
CA GLY A 240 -6.84 7.76 -4.66
C GLY A 240 -6.37 8.43 -3.37
N LYS A 241 -7.20 9.25 -2.73
CA LYS A 241 -6.84 10.01 -1.53
C LYS A 241 -6.88 9.11 -0.30
N VAL A 242 -5.88 9.22 0.57
CA VAL A 242 -5.90 8.64 1.92
C VAL A 242 -6.24 9.73 2.93
N GLU A 243 -7.38 9.57 3.60
CA GLU A 243 -7.77 10.39 4.75
C GLU A 243 -7.31 9.72 6.03
N PHE A 244 -6.42 10.36 6.79
CA PHE A 244 -6.08 9.94 8.14
C PHE A 244 -7.14 10.42 9.12
N LEU A 245 -7.68 9.51 9.94
CA LEU A 245 -8.87 9.76 10.75
C LEU A 245 -8.53 10.57 12.01
N PRO A 246 -9.07 11.80 12.19
CA PRO A 246 -8.81 12.63 13.36
C PRO A 246 -9.03 11.93 14.71
N GLU A 247 -10.05 11.07 14.79
CA GLU A 247 -10.42 10.24 15.95
C GLU A 247 -9.25 9.36 16.43
N THR A 248 -8.36 9.00 15.50
CA THR A 248 -7.19 8.17 15.78
C THR A 248 -5.90 8.99 15.94
N LEU A 249 -5.95 10.30 15.70
CA LEU A 249 -4.81 11.22 15.81
C LEU A 249 -4.86 12.07 17.10
N VAL A 250 -5.98 12.06 17.81
CA VAL A 250 -6.10 12.69 19.13
C VAL A 250 -5.40 11.86 20.20
N ASN A 251 -4.87 12.54 21.22
CA ASN A 251 -4.25 11.92 22.40
C ASN A 251 -3.14 10.91 22.11
N LEU A 252 -2.41 11.08 20.99
CA LEU A 252 -1.26 10.23 20.71
C LEU A 252 -0.22 10.34 21.83
N PRO A 253 0.41 9.21 22.22
CA PRO A 253 1.39 9.17 23.29
C PRO A 253 2.56 10.10 22.96
N LYS A 254 3.06 10.83 23.96
CA LYS A 254 4.21 11.73 23.77
C LYS A 254 5.42 10.91 23.36
N ALA A 255 6.27 11.50 22.51
CA ALA A 255 7.52 10.84 22.15
C ALA A 255 8.33 10.54 23.43
N LYS A 256 8.79 9.30 23.57
CA LYS A 256 9.77 8.92 24.58
C LYS A 256 11.03 9.77 24.34
N LYS A 257 11.41 10.57 25.34
CA LYS A 257 12.65 11.38 25.32
C LYS A 257 13.87 10.47 25.34
#